data_AF-A0A8J9ZSH1-F1
#
_entry.id   AF-A0A8J9ZSH1-F1
#
_cell.length_a   1.000
_cell.length_b   1.000
_cell.length_c   1.000
_cell.angle_alpha   90.00
_cell.angle_beta   90.00
_cell.angle_gamma   90.00
#
_symmetry.space_group_name_H-M   'P 1'
#
loop_
_entity.id
_entity.type
_entity.pdbx_description
1 polymer ?
#
loop_
_entity_poly.entity_id
_entity_poly.type
_entity_poly.pdbx_seq_one_letter_code
_entity_poly.pdbx_strand_id
1 'polypeptide(L)'
;MASSSIGNGSKGTTYEDDFFMFLSCGARDGLPKSRVRVDFSSEKYGRKVEPSTEPNIARFWEDHKRNNPRLFNGSKFRMQSVDMLERDGEGNNLVTFRIGLTDYRDFMGTNMSRDAAYLRQEGQQSCGDPHAYLSQPVGVGAVVITSDEQVVLMRRSSWVSEGSGLLDCPGGHAEPKEVAKVCGSNKFTNHAVLDELFGSIVNEIRDEVSEDVLQ
;
A
#
# COMPACT_ATOMS: atom_id res chain seq x y z
N MET A 1 -31.38 37.22 -18.43
CA MET A 1 -30.46 38.18 -19.08
C MET A 1 -29.85 39.02 -17.96
N ALA A 2 -28.55 39.15 -17.74
CA ALA A 2 -27.32 38.76 -18.42
C ALA A 2 -26.25 38.52 -17.33
N SER A 3 -25.52 37.39 -17.36
CA SER A 3 -24.06 37.30 -17.54
C SER A 3 -23.27 38.57 -17.16
N SER A 4 -22.33 38.53 -16.22
CA SER A 4 -20.95 37.98 -16.29
C SER A 4 -20.22 38.57 -15.05
N SER A 5 -19.09 38.12 -14.50
CA SER A 5 -17.94 37.39 -15.01
C SER A 5 -17.11 36.84 -13.83
N ILE A 6 -16.65 35.61 -14.02
CA ILE A 6 -15.37 34.99 -13.64
C ILE A 6 -14.40 35.83 -12.78
N GLY A 7 -14.03 35.27 -11.61
CA GLY A 7 -12.82 35.62 -10.87
C GLY A 7 -12.08 34.34 -10.48
N ASN A 8 -10.89 34.17 -11.04
CA ASN A 8 -9.94 33.09 -10.78
C ASN A 8 -9.65 32.93 -9.28
N GLY A 9 -10.05 31.80 -8.72
CA GLY A 9 -9.52 31.29 -7.46
C GLY A 9 -8.83 29.97 -7.76
N SER A 10 -7.50 29.97 -7.75
CA SER A 10 -6.71 28.75 -7.66
C SER A 10 -7.19 27.98 -6.42
N LYS A 11 -8.01 26.94 -6.64
CA LYS A 11 -8.28 25.95 -5.61
C LYS A 11 -6.96 25.27 -5.32
N GLY A 12 -6.28 25.71 -4.27
CA GLY A 12 -5.29 24.87 -3.61
C GLY A 12 -6.01 23.58 -3.26
N THR A 13 -5.56 22.48 -3.86
CA THR A 13 -6.00 21.13 -3.48
C THR A 13 -5.59 20.95 -2.03
N THR A 14 -6.54 21.04 -1.11
CA THR A 14 -6.35 20.65 0.27
C THR A 14 -6.12 19.14 0.28
N TYR A 15 -4.93 18.70 0.72
CA TYR A 15 -4.50 17.30 0.77
C TYR A 15 -5.45 16.37 1.55
N GLU A 16 -6.40 16.90 2.32
CA GLU A 16 -7.38 16.12 3.09
C GLU A 16 -8.30 15.27 2.20
N ASP A 17 -8.49 15.62 0.92
CA ASP A 17 -9.33 14.83 -0.01
C ASP A 17 -8.59 13.62 -0.62
N ASP A 18 -7.27 13.48 -0.41
CA ASP A 18 -6.45 12.43 -1.04
C ASP A 18 -6.22 11.20 -0.16
N PHE A 19 -6.58 11.27 1.13
CA PHE A 19 -6.38 10.19 2.09
C PHE A 19 -7.69 9.72 2.71
N PHE A 20 -7.90 8.40 2.72
CA PHE A 20 -9.02 7.78 3.42
C PHE A 20 -8.50 6.88 4.54
N MET A 21 -8.96 7.12 5.76
CA MET A 21 -8.65 6.25 6.90
C MET A 21 -9.53 5.00 6.86
N PHE A 22 -8.95 3.88 6.44
CA PHE A 22 -9.64 2.58 6.45
C PHE A 22 -9.84 2.03 7.86
N LEU A 23 -8.88 2.27 8.75
CA LEU A 23 -8.91 1.76 10.11
C LEU A 23 -8.23 2.73 11.08
N SER A 24 -8.91 3.02 12.19
CA SER A 24 -8.26 3.50 13.41
C SER A 24 -8.18 2.36 14.43
N CYS A 25 -6.99 2.09 14.93
CA CYS A 25 -6.74 1.05 15.93
C CYS A 25 -7.48 1.30 17.26
N GLY A 26 -7.91 2.54 17.52
CA GLY A 26 -8.72 2.92 18.70
C GLY A 26 -8.00 2.85 20.05
N ALA A 27 -6.75 2.39 20.09
CA ALA A 27 -5.88 2.38 21.26
C ALA A 27 -4.86 3.51 21.15
N ARG A 28 -4.58 4.18 22.28
CA ARG A 28 -3.63 5.30 22.35
C ARG A 28 -2.22 4.92 21.85
N ASP A 29 -1.83 3.67 22.10
CA ASP A 29 -0.50 3.13 21.79
C ASP A 29 -0.51 2.23 20.54
N GLY A 30 -1.58 2.27 19.74
CA GLY A 30 -1.76 1.37 18.60
C GLY A 30 -2.05 -0.07 18.99
N LEU A 31 -1.96 -0.99 18.02
CA LEU A 31 -2.17 -2.42 18.25
C LEU A 31 -0.84 -3.19 18.15
N PRO A 32 -0.46 -3.96 19.17
CA PRO A 32 0.73 -4.78 19.10
C PRO A 32 0.51 -5.93 18.12
N LYS A 33 1.61 -6.49 17.59
CA LYS A 33 1.59 -7.64 16.65
C LYS A 33 0.74 -8.81 17.12
N SER A 34 0.69 -9.09 18.42
CA SER A 34 -0.15 -10.14 19.01
C SER A 34 -1.66 -9.94 18.82
N ARG A 35 -2.10 -8.72 18.48
CA ARG A 35 -3.50 -8.33 18.21
C ARG A 35 -3.79 -8.17 16.72
N VAL A 36 -2.85 -8.56 15.86
CA VAL A 36 -3.03 -8.55 14.41
C VAL A 36 -2.90 -9.97 13.91
N ARG A 37 -3.85 -10.36 13.05
CA ARG A 37 -3.84 -11.63 12.33
C ARG A 37 -3.77 -11.32 10.84
N VAL A 38 -3.17 -12.26 10.11
CA VAL A 38 -3.26 -12.29 8.66
C VAL A 38 -4.09 -13.50 8.27
N ASP A 39 -4.96 -13.33 7.28
CA ASP A 39 -5.48 -14.42 6.47
C ASP A 39 -4.94 -14.26 5.06
N PHE A 40 -3.94 -15.07 4.73
CA PHE A 40 -3.23 -15.01 3.45
C PHE A 40 -3.83 -16.01 2.46
N SER A 41 -4.17 -15.53 1.28
CA SER A 41 -4.53 -16.37 0.14
C SER A 41 -4.33 -15.62 -1.17
N SER A 42 -3.36 -16.04 -1.97
CA SER A 42 -3.14 -15.47 -3.31
C SER A 42 -4.31 -15.71 -4.25
N GLU A 43 -5.05 -16.81 -4.07
CA GLU A 43 -6.21 -17.17 -4.88
C GLU A 43 -7.45 -16.36 -4.50
N LYS A 44 -7.74 -16.23 -3.20
CA LYS A 44 -8.98 -15.56 -2.73
C LYS A 44 -8.85 -14.04 -2.69
N TYR A 45 -7.67 -13.54 -2.33
CA TYR A 45 -7.43 -12.12 -2.05
C TYR A 45 -6.55 -11.43 -3.10
N GLY A 46 -6.21 -12.14 -4.18
CA GLY A 46 -5.57 -11.57 -5.36
C GLY A 46 -6.47 -10.58 -6.12
N ARG A 47 -5.85 -9.80 -7.00
CA ARG A 47 -6.58 -8.90 -7.91
C ARG A 47 -7.43 -9.72 -8.88
N LYS A 48 -8.69 -9.33 -9.09
CA LYS A 48 -9.51 -9.89 -10.17
C LYS A 48 -9.13 -9.27 -11.52
N VAL A 49 -9.41 -9.98 -12.60
CA VAL A 49 -9.09 -9.53 -13.96
C VAL A 49 -10.29 -8.82 -14.58
N GLU A 50 -10.08 -7.62 -15.14
CA GLU A 50 -11.03 -6.93 -16.02
C GLU A 50 -10.50 -7.01 -17.47
N PRO A 51 -11.00 -7.95 -18.29
CA PRO A 51 -10.40 -8.30 -19.58
C PRO A 51 -10.20 -7.14 -20.54
N SER A 52 -11.05 -6.12 -20.50
CA SER A 52 -10.95 -4.97 -21.41
C SER A 52 -9.71 -4.10 -21.17
N THR A 53 -9.13 -4.15 -19.96
CA THR A 53 -8.00 -3.31 -19.55
C THR A 53 -6.66 -4.04 -19.55
N GLU A 54 -6.63 -5.38 -19.48
CA GLU A 54 -5.39 -6.16 -19.46
C GLU A 54 -4.42 -5.87 -20.62
N PRO A 55 -4.88 -5.67 -21.88
CA PRO A 55 -3.99 -5.26 -22.96
C PRO A 55 -3.34 -3.89 -22.72
N ASN A 56 -4.01 -2.97 -22.01
CA ASN A 56 -3.45 -1.66 -21.64
C ASN A 56 -2.33 -1.83 -20.61
N ILE A 57 -2.54 -2.66 -19.58
CA ILE A 57 -1.53 -2.97 -18.55
C ILE A 57 -0.26 -3.55 -19.19
N ALA A 58 -0.42 -4.53 -20.10
CA ALA A 58 0.69 -5.13 -20.81
C ALA A 58 1.46 -4.10 -21.66
N ARG A 59 0.76 -3.31 -22.49
CA ARG A 59 1.40 -2.28 -23.33
C ARG A 59 2.12 -1.23 -22.51
N PHE A 60 1.45 -0.71 -21.48
CA PHE A 60 2.03 0.28 -20.58
C PHE A 60 3.34 -0.21 -19.98
N TRP A 61 3.36 -1.45 -19.48
CA TRP A 61 4.57 -2.05 -18.90
C TRP A 61 5.71 -2.20 -19.91
N GLU A 62 5.43 -2.70 -21.12
CA GLU A 62 6.44 -2.85 -22.17
C GLU A 62 7.02 -1.49 -22.59
N ASP A 63 6.18 -0.47 -22.73
CA ASP A 63 6.61 0.89 -23.06
C ASP A 63 7.55 1.47 -21.98
N HIS A 64 7.23 1.26 -20.70
CA HIS A 64 8.06 1.72 -19.58
C HIS A 64 9.39 0.98 -19.50
N LYS A 65 9.42 -0.34 -19.73
CA LYS A 65 10.66 -1.12 -19.80
C LYS A 65 11.57 -0.66 -20.93
N ARG A 66 11.01 -0.31 -22.10
CA ARG A 66 11.81 0.21 -23.24
C ARG A 66 12.50 1.53 -22.90
N ASN A 67 11.84 2.38 -22.11
CA ASN A 67 12.37 3.69 -21.72
C ASN A 67 13.25 3.64 -20.46
N ASN A 68 13.14 2.58 -19.65
CA ASN A 68 13.96 2.36 -18.46
C ASN A 68 14.39 0.89 -18.34
N PRO A 69 15.54 0.50 -18.90
CA PRO A 69 16.03 -0.88 -18.87
C PRO A 69 16.33 -1.43 -17.47
N ARG A 70 16.41 -0.57 -16.44
CA ARG A 70 16.60 -0.98 -15.04
C ARG A 70 15.28 -1.34 -14.34
N LEU A 71 14.15 -1.07 -14.98
CA LEU A 71 12.84 -1.39 -14.43
C LEU A 71 12.63 -2.91 -14.40
N PHE A 72 12.27 -3.43 -13.24
CA PHE A 72 11.93 -4.84 -13.05
C PHE A 72 10.56 -4.98 -12.37
N ASN A 73 9.89 -6.11 -12.61
CA ASN A 73 8.61 -6.40 -11.94
C ASN A 73 8.90 -7.08 -10.59
N GLY A 74 8.48 -6.44 -9.50
CA GLY A 74 8.59 -7.01 -8.15
C GLY A 74 7.23 -7.44 -7.62
N SER A 75 7.14 -8.65 -7.07
CA SER A 75 5.95 -9.12 -6.35
C SER A 75 5.71 -8.28 -5.10
N LYS A 76 4.44 -8.05 -4.76
CA LYS A 76 3.99 -7.29 -3.59
C LYS A 76 2.82 -8.01 -2.91
N PHE A 77 2.62 -7.75 -1.62
CA PHE A 77 1.38 -8.14 -0.95
C PHE A 77 0.25 -7.23 -1.40
N ARG A 78 -0.95 -7.78 -1.57
CA ARG A 78 -2.18 -7.03 -1.88
C ARG A 78 -3.06 -6.93 -0.64
N MET A 79 -3.49 -5.73 -0.27
CA MET A 79 -4.55 -5.56 0.73
C MET A 79 -5.90 -5.79 0.07
N GLN A 80 -6.66 -6.80 0.51
CA GLN A 80 -8.03 -7.00 0.04
C GLN A 80 -9.05 -6.35 0.98
N SER A 81 -8.95 -6.62 2.29
CA SER A 81 -9.77 -5.98 3.31
C SER A 81 -9.10 -6.04 4.67
N VAL A 82 -9.64 -5.24 5.59
CA VAL A 82 -9.28 -5.25 7.00
C VAL A 82 -10.55 -5.48 7.80
N ASP A 83 -10.59 -6.57 8.55
CA ASP A 83 -11.73 -6.91 9.39
C ASP A 83 -11.39 -6.59 10.85
N MET A 84 -12.14 -5.67 11.45
CA MET A 84 -12.13 -5.45 12.89
C MET A 84 -12.98 -6.52 13.56
N LEU A 85 -12.34 -7.46 14.24
CA LEU A 85 -13.01 -8.52 14.98
C LEU A 85 -13.27 -8.09 16.43
N GLU A 86 -14.18 -8.82 17.08
CA GLU A 86 -14.63 -8.59 18.44
C GLU A 86 -13.47 -8.30 19.41
N ARG A 87 -13.76 -7.40 20.36
CA ARG A 87 -12.86 -7.10 21.46
C ARG A 87 -12.57 -8.37 22.24
N ASP A 88 -11.33 -8.55 22.69
CA ASP A 88 -11.03 -9.64 23.62
C ASP A 88 -11.78 -9.46 24.96
N GLY A 89 -11.63 -10.44 25.86
CA GLY A 89 -12.24 -10.38 27.20
C GLY A 89 -11.80 -9.18 28.07
N GLU A 90 -10.82 -8.39 27.60
CA GLU A 90 -10.29 -7.19 28.24
C GLU A 90 -10.70 -5.90 27.51
N GLY A 91 -11.49 -5.99 26.43
CA GLY A 91 -11.98 -4.84 25.67
C GLY A 91 -11.06 -4.33 24.57
N ASN A 92 -9.96 -5.04 24.27
CA ASN A 92 -8.95 -4.68 23.27
C ASN A 92 -9.35 -5.14 21.86
N ASN A 93 -9.13 -4.29 20.86
CA ASN A 93 -9.45 -4.61 19.47
C ASN A 93 -8.53 -5.71 18.90
N LEU A 94 -9.09 -6.53 18.02
CA LEU A 94 -8.37 -7.53 17.25
C LEU A 94 -8.61 -7.29 15.76
N VAL A 95 -7.54 -7.36 14.96
CA VAL A 95 -7.61 -7.04 13.52
C VAL A 95 -7.19 -8.23 12.69
N THR A 96 -7.91 -8.50 11.61
CA THR A 96 -7.50 -9.47 10.61
C THR A 96 -7.30 -8.79 9.26
N PHE A 97 -6.09 -8.86 8.73
CA PHE A 97 -5.78 -8.41 7.38
C PHE A 97 -6.01 -9.56 6.39
N ARG A 98 -6.85 -9.33 5.38
CA ARG A 98 -7.03 -10.25 4.25
C ARG A 98 -6.01 -9.88 3.18
N ILE A 99 -4.99 -10.72 3.03
CA ILE A 99 -3.81 -10.42 2.20
C ILE A 99 -3.72 -11.38 1.02
N GLY A 100 -3.58 -10.82 -0.18
CA GLY A 100 -3.29 -11.54 -1.41
C GLY A 100 -1.89 -11.23 -1.95
N LEU A 101 -1.70 -11.53 -3.23
CA LEU A 101 -0.50 -11.14 -3.98
C LEU A 101 -0.88 -10.24 -5.15
N THR A 102 0.05 -9.36 -5.49
CA THR A 102 0.06 -8.54 -6.70
C THR A 102 1.51 -8.26 -7.11
N ASP A 103 1.74 -7.35 -8.02
CA ASP A 103 3.07 -6.94 -8.43
C ASP A 103 3.12 -5.47 -8.89
N TYR A 104 4.34 -4.98 -9.10
CA TYR A 104 4.57 -3.59 -9.49
C TYR A 104 3.98 -3.26 -10.87
N ARG A 105 4.01 -4.22 -11.81
CA ARG A 105 3.41 -4.07 -13.13
C ARG A 105 1.90 -3.79 -13.02
N ASP A 106 1.19 -4.59 -12.25
CA ASP A 106 -0.25 -4.45 -12.07
C ASP A 106 -0.58 -3.17 -11.32
N PHE A 107 0.22 -2.76 -10.34
CA PHE A 107 0.07 -1.46 -9.66
C PHE A 107 0.14 -0.30 -10.66
N MET A 108 1.18 -0.27 -11.48
CA MET A 108 1.33 0.75 -12.52
C MET A 108 0.18 0.72 -13.53
N GLY A 109 -0.24 -0.47 -13.95
CA GLY A 109 -1.27 -0.68 -14.95
C GLY A 109 -2.70 -0.48 -14.45
N THR A 110 -2.94 -0.48 -13.13
CA THR A 110 -4.28 -0.33 -12.54
C THR A 110 -4.38 0.93 -11.70
N ASN A 111 -3.78 0.95 -10.50
CA ASN A 111 -3.82 2.06 -9.55
C ASN A 111 -3.30 3.39 -10.15
N MET A 112 -2.16 3.34 -10.86
CA MET A 112 -1.53 4.54 -11.45
C MET A 112 -2.00 4.82 -12.89
N SER A 113 -2.95 4.03 -13.38
CA SER A 113 -3.44 4.15 -14.76
C SER A 113 -4.53 5.22 -14.88
N ARG A 114 -4.75 5.70 -16.11
CA ARG A 114 -5.90 6.55 -16.43
C ARG A 114 -7.24 5.80 -16.30
N ASP A 115 -7.20 4.48 -16.37
CA ASP A 115 -8.37 3.60 -16.27
C ASP A 115 -8.76 3.32 -14.80
N ALA A 116 -8.02 3.82 -13.81
CA ALA A 116 -8.27 3.55 -12.38
C ALA A 116 -9.69 3.93 -11.92
N ALA A 117 -10.25 5.04 -12.42
CA ALA A 117 -11.62 5.44 -12.10
C ALA A 117 -12.66 4.46 -12.67
N TYR A 118 -12.45 4.02 -13.92
CA TYR A 118 -13.28 3.00 -14.56
C TYR A 118 -13.21 1.67 -13.82
N LEU A 119 -12.01 1.20 -13.50
CA LEU A 119 -11.79 -0.05 -12.75
C LEU A 119 -12.49 -0.03 -11.38
N ARG A 120 -12.51 1.12 -10.69
CA ARG A 120 -13.27 1.27 -9.43
C ARG A 120 -14.76 1.14 -9.63
N GLN A 121 -15.29 1.82 -10.65
CA GLN A 121 -16.70 1.78 -10.97
C GLN A 121 -17.14 0.36 -11.37
N GLU A 122 -16.40 -0.31 -12.24
CA GLU A 122 -16.69 -1.68 -12.66
C GLU A 122 -16.55 -2.68 -11.52
N GLY A 123 -15.53 -2.54 -10.68
CA GLY A 123 -15.36 -3.39 -9.50
C GLY A 123 -16.56 -3.29 -8.56
N GLN A 124 -17.04 -2.07 -8.31
CA GLN A 124 -18.23 -1.86 -7.50
C GLN A 124 -19.48 -2.49 -8.12
N GLN A 125 -19.67 -2.37 -9.44
CA GLN A 125 -20.87 -2.87 -10.13
C GLN A 125 -20.89 -4.39 -10.27
N SER A 126 -19.77 -4.99 -10.67
CA SER A 126 -19.67 -6.42 -11.00
C SER A 126 -19.34 -7.30 -9.80
N CYS A 127 -18.57 -6.77 -8.84
CA CYS A 127 -18.02 -7.53 -7.72
C CYS A 127 -18.51 -7.02 -6.36
N GLY A 128 -19.20 -5.88 -6.30
CA GLY A 128 -19.57 -5.23 -5.04
C GLY A 128 -18.39 -4.62 -4.28
N ASP A 129 -17.21 -4.52 -4.91
CA ASP A 129 -15.96 -4.07 -4.30
C ASP A 129 -15.22 -3.14 -5.28
N PRO A 130 -15.09 -1.83 -4.99
CA PRO A 130 -14.43 -0.87 -5.88
C PRO A 130 -12.93 -1.14 -6.04
N HIS A 131 -12.33 -2.00 -5.22
CA HIS A 131 -10.92 -2.33 -5.29
C HIS A 131 -10.66 -3.69 -5.95
N ALA A 132 -11.70 -4.42 -6.37
CA ALA A 132 -11.60 -5.77 -6.90
C ALA A 132 -10.63 -5.90 -8.09
N TYR A 133 -10.64 -4.92 -9.00
CA TYR A 133 -9.79 -4.89 -10.20
C TYR A 133 -8.50 -4.06 -10.04
N LEU A 134 -8.23 -3.54 -8.84
CA LEU A 134 -7.02 -2.80 -8.55
C LEU A 134 -5.98 -3.67 -7.85
N SER A 135 -4.70 -3.41 -8.14
CA SER A 135 -3.55 -4.11 -7.55
C SER A 135 -3.48 -3.92 -6.04
N GLN A 136 -3.67 -2.69 -5.54
CA GLN A 136 -3.67 -2.36 -4.10
C GLN A 136 -2.47 -2.94 -3.32
N PRO A 137 -1.22 -2.64 -3.72
CA PRO A 137 -0.05 -3.12 -3.00
C PRO A 137 -0.01 -2.53 -1.58
N VAL A 138 0.44 -3.34 -0.62
CA VAL A 138 0.61 -2.91 0.79
C VAL A 138 1.91 -2.11 0.92
N GLY A 139 1.78 -0.84 1.31
CA GLY A 139 2.88 -0.04 1.83
C GLY A 139 3.00 -0.17 3.36
N VAL A 140 4.20 0.03 3.88
CA VAL A 140 4.49 0.16 5.32
C VAL A 140 5.17 1.49 5.56
N GLY A 141 4.84 2.16 6.67
CA GLY A 141 5.44 3.43 7.05
C GLY A 141 5.43 3.60 8.56
N ALA A 142 6.36 4.41 9.07
CA ALA A 142 6.53 4.65 10.49
C ALA A 142 6.67 6.13 10.81
N VAL A 143 6.03 6.55 11.89
CA VAL A 143 6.36 7.80 12.58
C VAL A 143 7.45 7.46 13.60
N VAL A 144 8.70 7.79 13.28
CA VAL A 144 9.83 7.55 14.18
C VAL A 144 10.00 8.75 15.10
N ILE A 145 9.95 8.49 16.40
CA ILE A 145 10.08 9.51 17.46
C ILE A 145 11.42 9.30 18.17
N THR A 146 12.23 10.35 18.23
CA THR A 146 13.53 10.34 18.91
C THR A 146 13.38 10.51 20.43
N SER A 147 14.44 10.26 21.19
CA SER A 147 14.44 10.41 22.66
C SER A 147 14.25 11.85 23.15
N ASP A 148 14.46 12.84 22.29
CA ASP A 148 14.15 14.26 22.49
C ASP A 148 12.81 14.69 21.84
N GLU A 149 11.91 13.71 21.62
CA GLU A 149 10.53 13.90 21.18
C GLU A 149 10.37 14.57 19.80
N GLN A 150 11.36 14.41 18.90
CA GLN A 150 11.27 14.89 17.52
C GLN A 150 10.80 13.80 16.56
N VAL A 151 10.16 14.20 15.46
CA VAL A 151 9.74 13.28 14.40
C VAL A 151 10.75 13.28 13.26
N VAL A 152 11.20 12.10 12.86
CA VAL A 152 12.08 11.94 11.70
C VAL A 152 11.27 12.05 10.41
N LEU A 153 11.66 12.99 9.56
CA LEU A 153 11.12 13.17 8.21
C LEU A 153 12.26 13.16 7.19
N MET A 154 11.97 12.69 5.99
CA MET A 154 12.94 12.62 4.90
C MET A 154 12.44 13.41 3.70
N ARG A 155 13.36 13.96 2.92
CA ARG A 155 13.04 14.61 1.65
C ARG A 155 13.29 13.66 0.51
N ARG A 156 12.24 13.33 -0.24
CA ARG A 156 12.33 12.51 -1.45
C ARG A 156 13.13 13.24 -2.52
N SER A 157 13.89 12.47 -3.30
CA SER A 157 14.67 13.00 -4.42
C SER A 157 13.76 13.65 -5.47
N SER A 158 14.28 14.58 -6.27
CA SER A 158 13.47 15.28 -7.29
C SER A 158 13.24 14.46 -8.58
N TRP A 159 13.94 13.34 -8.73
CA TRP A 159 13.89 12.52 -9.94
C TRP A 159 13.12 11.20 -9.79
N VAL A 160 12.51 10.96 -8.62
CA VAL A 160 11.63 9.79 -8.44
C VAL A 160 10.26 10.05 -9.08
N SER A 161 9.60 8.98 -9.53
CA SER A 161 8.29 9.08 -10.18
C SER A 161 7.16 9.43 -9.21
N GLU A 162 7.25 8.99 -7.96
CA GLU A 162 6.24 9.19 -6.93
C GLU A 162 6.75 10.14 -5.84
N GLY A 163 5.96 11.16 -5.50
CA GLY A 163 6.27 12.09 -4.40
C GLY A 163 7.55 12.91 -4.59
N SER A 164 7.93 13.24 -5.82
CA SER A 164 9.17 13.97 -6.12
C SER A 164 9.32 15.26 -5.29
N GLY A 165 10.43 15.39 -4.55
CA GLY A 165 10.76 16.57 -3.75
C GLY A 165 9.95 16.78 -2.47
N LEU A 166 8.95 15.92 -2.21
CA LEU A 166 8.08 16.00 -1.04
C LEU A 166 8.76 15.47 0.23
N LEU A 167 8.18 15.82 1.37
CA LEU A 167 8.52 15.19 2.65
C LEU A 167 7.81 13.84 2.75
N ASP A 168 8.49 12.89 3.37
CA ASP A 168 8.02 11.52 3.60
C ASP A 168 8.46 11.03 4.97
N CYS A 169 7.81 9.99 5.46
CA CYS A 169 8.24 9.25 6.64
C CYS A 169 9.08 8.04 6.20
N PRO A 170 9.93 7.47 7.08
CA PRO A 170 10.57 6.19 6.82
C PRO A 170 9.55 5.11 6.48
N GLY A 171 9.82 4.33 5.44
CA GLY A 171 8.85 3.37 4.94
C GLY A 171 9.19 2.76 3.59
N GLY A 172 8.32 1.89 3.13
CA GLY A 172 8.52 1.16 1.89
C GLY A 172 7.47 0.06 1.73
N HIS A 173 7.91 -1.14 1.36
CA HIS A 173 6.98 -2.23 1.03
C HIS A 173 7.50 -3.57 1.53
N ALA A 174 6.68 -4.24 2.35
CA ALA A 174 6.84 -5.66 2.65
C ALA A 174 6.91 -6.50 1.36
N GLU A 175 7.90 -7.38 1.25
CA GLU A 175 8.15 -8.11 0.00
C GLU A 175 7.90 -9.62 0.14
N PRO A 176 6.99 -10.20 -0.67
CA PRO A 176 6.75 -11.64 -0.74
C PRO A 176 8.00 -12.51 -0.89
N LYS A 177 9.04 -11.98 -1.56
CA LYS A 177 10.30 -12.70 -1.79
C LYS A 177 11.05 -12.97 -0.48
N GLU A 178 10.93 -12.10 0.52
CA GLU A 178 11.57 -12.29 1.83
C GLU A 178 10.88 -13.41 2.62
N VAL A 179 9.53 -13.46 2.57
CA VAL A 179 8.75 -14.59 3.11
C VAL A 179 9.12 -15.90 2.40
N ALA A 180 9.29 -15.88 1.08
CA ALA A 180 9.66 -17.07 0.33
C ALA A 180 11.01 -17.65 0.76
N LYS A 181 11.99 -16.80 1.12
CA LYS A 181 13.28 -17.25 1.66
C LYS A 181 13.11 -17.95 3.01
N VAL A 182 12.30 -17.39 3.91
CA VAL A 182 12.05 -17.96 5.25
C VAL A 182 11.28 -19.28 5.14
N CYS A 183 10.26 -19.35 4.29
CA CYS A 183 9.46 -20.55 4.09
C CYS A 183 10.15 -21.61 3.19
N GLY A 184 11.23 -21.25 2.51
CA GLY A 184 11.86 -22.10 1.49
C GLY A 184 10.96 -22.44 0.29
N SER A 185 9.86 -21.70 0.10
CA SER A 185 8.87 -21.93 -0.95
C SER A 185 7.94 -20.73 -1.14
N ASN A 186 7.19 -20.71 -2.24
CA ASN A 186 6.13 -19.72 -2.49
C ASN A 186 4.80 -20.06 -1.80
N LYS A 187 4.81 -20.97 -0.80
CA LYS A 187 3.65 -21.29 0.03
C LYS A 187 3.81 -20.60 1.37
N PHE A 188 3.15 -19.47 1.53
CA PHE A 188 3.29 -18.64 2.73
C PHE A 188 2.30 -19.06 3.80
N THR A 189 2.74 -18.98 5.05
CA THR A 189 1.87 -19.10 6.22
C THR A 189 1.41 -17.71 6.65
N ASN A 190 0.23 -17.64 7.27
CA ASN A 190 -0.29 -16.39 7.84
C ASN A 190 0.72 -15.73 8.80
N HIS A 191 1.42 -16.56 9.59
CA HIS A 191 2.42 -16.08 10.54
C HIS A 191 3.63 -15.45 9.83
N ALA A 192 4.16 -16.10 8.79
CA ALA A 192 5.32 -15.57 8.08
C ALA A 192 5.00 -14.27 7.32
N VAL A 193 3.77 -14.13 6.79
CA VAL A 193 3.31 -12.87 6.19
C VAL A 193 3.18 -11.77 7.26
N LEU A 194 2.59 -12.08 8.41
CA LEU A 194 2.51 -11.13 9.52
C LEU A 194 3.89 -10.70 10.03
N ASP A 195 4.84 -11.64 10.11
CA ASP A 195 6.21 -11.38 10.52
C ASP A 195 6.89 -10.40 9.56
N GLU A 196 6.73 -10.60 8.26
CA GLU A 196 7.26 -9.69 7.24
C GLU A 196 6.59 -8.31 7.27
N LEU A 197 5.27 -8.22 7.45
CA LEU A 197 4.57 -6.93 7.53
C LEU A 197 5.08 -6.07 8.70
N PHE A 198 5.40 -6.67 9.84
CA PHE A 198 5.96 -5.96 11.00
C PHE A 198 7.49 -5.82 10.93
N GLY A 199 8.19 -6.77 10.33
CA GLY A 199 9.66 -6.77 10.24
C GLY A 199 10.17 -5.84 9.14
N SER A 200 9.45 -5.72 8.03
CA SER A 200 9.83 -4.85 6.91
C SER A 200 9.99 -3.40 7.35
N ILE A 201 9.05 -2.83 8.10
CA ILE A 201 9.16 -1.43 8.53
C ILE A 201 10.39 -1.16 9.41
N VAL A 202 10.78 -2.14 10.24
CA VAL A 202 12.01 -2.08 11.03
C VAL A 202 13.24 -2.06 10.11
N ASN A 203 13.24 -2.89 9.06
CA ASN A 203 14.33 -2.93 8.09
C ASN A 203 14.40 -1.63 7.26
N GLU A 204 13.27 -1.10 6.80
CA GLU A 204 13.22 0.17 6.05
C GLU A 204 13.78 1.33 6.89
N ILE A 205 13.40 1.44 8.18
CA ILE A 205 13.98 2.46 9.07
C ILE A 205 15.50 2.32 9.17
N ARG A 206 16.02 1.09 9.32
CA ARG A 206 17.47 0.85 9.39
C ARG A 206 18.16 1.26 8.09
N ASP A 207 17.60 0.88 6.95
CA ASP A 207 18.20 1.10 5.64
C ASP A 207 18.16 2.58 5.22
N GLU A 208 17.08 3.30 5.55
CA GLU A 208 16.88 4.71 5.16
C GLU A 208 17.48 5.71 6.14
N VAL A 209 17.45 5.42 7.44
CA VAL A 209 17.89 6.35 8.50
C VAL A 209 19.33 6.03 8.98
N SER A 210 19.89 4.87 8.60
CA SER A 210 21.28 4.49 8.83
C SER A 210 21.74 4.48 10.31
N GLU A 211 20.91 4.02 11.24
CA GLU A 211 21.44 3.65 12.58
C GLU A 211 20.98 2.26 13.04
N ASP A 212 21.72 1.72 14.01
CA ASP A 212 21.30 0.64 14.91
C ASP A 212 20.15 1.13 15.84
N VAL A 213 19.08 1.72 15.28
CA VAL A 213 17.98 2.47 15.95
C VAL A 213 17.15 1.61 16.92
N LEU A 214 17.36 0.29 16.99
CA LEU A 214 16.46 -0.65 17.68
C LEU A 214 17.12 -1.48 18.79
N GLN A 215 18.13 -0.93 19.48
CA GLN A 215 18.62 -1.53 20.73
C GLN A 215 17.80 -1.11 21.95
#